data_AF-A0A7V6MY66-F1
#
_entry.id   AF-A0A7V6MY66-F1
#
_cell.length_a   1.000
_cell.length_b   1.000
_cell.length_c   1.000
_cell.angle_alpha   90.00
_cell.angle_beta   90.00
_cell.angle_gamma   90.00
#
_symmetry.space_group_name_H-M   'P 1'
#
loop_
_entity.id
_entity.type
_entity.pdbx_description
1 polymer ?
#
loop_
_entity_poly.entity_id
_entity_poly.type
_entity_poly.pdbx_seq_one_letter_code
_entity_poly.pdbx_strand_id
1 'polypeptide(L)'
;MGKVKLSIDGQIDYMKNKSGIQFNIINEEEAKDFLTNNTYYFKIKSYAKNYEKYIEGDNTGKYINLEFAYLKEMSTLDMYFRRVIMKLSLDTEHFLKTQLLRDFASNDEGDGYSIIDELFSTYDYIEGNITKKERNSACSDLIIKYKGNFAIWNIV
;
A
#
# COMPACT_ATOMS: atom_id res chain seq x y z
N MET A 1 -13.27 -19.75 -18.60
CA MET A 1 -14.65 -19.18 -18.54
C MET A 1 -14.65 -18.08 -17.49
N GLY A 2 -15.14 -16.87 -17.82
CA GLY A 2 -15.18 -15.76 -16.86
C GLY A 2 -16.17 -16.02 -15.73
N LYS A 3 -15.87 -15.56 -14.50
CA LYS A 3 -16.82 -15.63 -13.38
C LYS A 3 -17.81 -14.47 -13.46
N VAL A 4 -19.06 -14.72 -13.05
CA VAL A 4 -20.12 -13.71 -12.99
C VAL A 4 -19.77 -12.64 -11.94
N LYS A 5 -20.01 -11.37 -12.27
CA LYS A 5 -19.86 -10.25 -11.34
C LYS A 5 -20.96 -10.33 -10.27
N LEU A 6 -20.57 -10.29 -9.00
CA LEU A 6 -21.51 -10.25 -7.88
C LEU A 6 -21.82 -8.79 -7.48
N SER A 7 -23.09 -8.50 -7.23
CA SER A 7 -23.51 -7.28 -6.51
C SER A 7 -23.04 -7.32 -5.06
N ILE A 8 -23.20 -6.23 -4.30
CA ILE A 8 -22.90 -6.20 -2.87
C ILE A 8 -23.73 -7.26 -2.13
N ASP A 9 -25.04 -7.38 -2.40
CA ASP A 9 -25.88 -8.45 -1.86
C ASP A 9 -25.37 -9.83 -2.23
N GLY A 10 -24.98 -10.04 -3.50
CA GLY A 10 -24.40 -11.30 -3.96
C GLY A 10 -23.07 -11.64 -3.29
N GLN A 11 -22.29 -10.63 -2.88
CA GLN A 11 -21.07 -10.83 -2.12
C GLN A 11 -21.36 -11.25 -0.67
N ILE A 12 -22.34 -10.64 -0.02
CA ILE A 12 -22.81 -11.05 1.32
C ILE A 12 -23.35 -12.48 1.29
N ASP A 13 -24.24 -12.78 0.35
CA ASP A 13 -24.79 -14.12 0.16
C ASP A 13 -23.69 -15.16 -0.04
N TYR A 14 -22.70 -14.86 -0.89
CA TYR A 14 -21.56 -15.74 -1.09
C TYR A 14 -20.73 -15.95 0.18
N MET A 15 -20.48 -14.91 0.97
CA MET A 15 -19.75 -15.04 2.23
C MET A 15 -20.52 -15.92 3.21
N LYS A 16 -21.82 -15.65 3.39
CA LYS A 16 -22.68 -16.39 4.31
C LYS A 16 -22.84 -17.84 3.89
N ASN A 17 -23.35 -18.07 2.68
CA ASN A 17 -23.84 -19.37 2.26
C ASN A 17 -22.77 -20.26 1.63
N LYS A 18 -21.83 -19.68 0.86
CA LYS A 18 -20.76 -20.44 0.20
C LYS A 18 -19.48 -20.50 1.03
N SER A 19 -19.16 -19.45 1.78
CA SER A 19 -17.91 -19.41 2.57
C SER A 19 -18.10 -19.77 4.04
N GLY A 20 -19.34 -19.77 4.55
CA GLY A 20 -19.63 -20.04 5.96
C GLY A 20 -19.22 -18.91 6.91
N ILE A 21 -19.12 -17.69 6.40
CA ILE A 21 -18.84 -16.51 7.24
C ILE A 21 -20.13 -16.12 7.95
N GLN A 22 -20.04 -15.93 9.26
CA GLN A 22 -21.14 -15.59 10.14
C GLN A 22 -21.33 -14.06 10.22
N PHE A 23 -22.57 -13.65 10.50
CA PHE A 23 -22.99 -12.26 10.62
C PHE A 23 -23.75 -12.05 11.94
N ASN A 24 -23.28 -12.71 13.00
CA ASN A 24 -23.97 -12.69 14.29
C ASN A 24 -23.58 -11.45 15.11
N ILE A 25 -22.36 -10.96 14.96
CA ILE A 25 -21.85 -9.76 15.67
C ILE A 25 -22.15 -8.48 14.89
N ILE A 26 -21.98 -8.53 13.57
CA ILE A 26 -22.31 -7.45 12.63
C ILE A 26 -23.29 -8.02 11.63
N ASN A 27 -24.44 -7.38 11.49
CA ASN A 27 -25.47 -7.88 10.59
C ASN A 27 -25.12 -7.63 9.12
N GLU A 28 -25.91 -8.22 8.22
CA GLU A 28 -25.67 -8.14 6.78
C GLU A 28 -25.73 -6.70 6.26
N GLU A 29 -26.66 -5.86 6.72
CA GLU A 29 -26.79 -4.47 6.25
C GLU A 29 -25.57 -3.62 6.64
N GLU A 30 -25.09 -3.75 7.87
CA GLU A 30 -23.84 -3.10 8.30
C GLU A 30 -22.62 -3.60 7.51
N ALA A 31 -22.60 -4.89 7.16
CA ALA A 31 -21.54 -5.45 6.33
C ALA A 31 -21.59 -4.92 4.89
N LYS A 32 -22.79 -4.73 4.32
CA LYS A 32 -22.98 -4.11 3.00
C LYS A 32 -22.50 -2.67 3.01
N ASP A 33 -22.86 -1.88 4.03
CA ASP A 33 -22.39 -0.51 4.18
C ASP A 33 -20.85 -0.48 4.26
N PHE A 34 -20.26 -1.38 5.05
CA PHE A 34 -18.81 -1.46 5.16
C PHE A 34 -18.12 -1.80 3.83
N LEU A 35 -18.64 -2.79 3.08
CA LEU A 35 -18.13 -3.14 1.75
C LEU A 35 -18.39 -2.08 0.67
N THR A 36 -19.34 -1.18 0.90
CA THR A 36 -19.67 -0.10 -0.05
C THR A 36 -18.77 1.11 0.18
N ASN A 37 -18.58 1.48 1.45
CA ASN A 37 -18.02 2.78 1.82
C ASN A 37 -16.60 2.73 2.39
N ASN A 38 -16.16 1.58 2.91
CA ASN A 38 -14.92 1.51 3.69
C ASN A 38 -13.85 0.59 3.08
N THR A 39 -14.26 -0.45 2.35
CA THR A 39 -13.35 -1.46 1.81
C THR A 39 -13.95 -2.14 0.57
N TYR A 40 -13.32 -3.20 0.06
CA TYR A 40 -13.85 -4.00 -1.05
C TYR A 40 -13.70 -5.50 -0.78
N TYR A 41 -14.57 -6.30 -1.41
CA TYR A 41 -14.71 -7.74 -1.17
C TYR A 41 -13.41 -8.53 -1.14
N PHE A 42 -12.54 -8.35 -2.15
CA PHE A 42 -11.30 -9.12 -2.25
C PHE A 42 -10.31 -8.78 -1.14
N LYS A 43 -10.30 -7.54 -0.64
CA LYS A 43 -9.49 -7.17 0.53
C LYS A 43 -9.99 -7.90 1.76
N ILE A 44 -11.28 -7.83 2.05
CA ILE A 44 -11.88 -8.50 3.22
C ILE A 44 -11.67 -10.01 3.19
N LYS A 45 -11.91 -10.63 2.03
CA LYS A 45 -11.74 -12.07 1.84
C LYS A 45 -10.29 -12.52 1.99
N SER A 46 -9.31 -11.64 1.76
CA SER A 46 -7.90 -11.99 1.95
C SER A 46 -7.56 -12.31 3.41
N TYR A 47 -8.19 -11.63 4.37
CA TYR A 47 -7.99 -11.88 5.80
C TYR A 47 -8.60 -13.21 6.27
N ALA A 48 -9.65 -13.69 5.58
CA ALA A 48 -10.27 -14.96 5.88
C ALA A 48 -9.32 -16.16 5.67
N LYS A 49 -8.25 -16.00 4.87
CA LYS A 49 -7.24 -17.06 4.66
C LYS A 49 -6.51 -17.47 5.94
N ASN A 50 -6.54 -16.62 6.97
CA ASN A 50 -5.92 -16.90 8.26
C ASN A 50 -6.79 -17.79 9.16
N TYR A 51 -7.95 -18.23 8.66
CA TYR A 51 -8.90 -19.05 9.40
C TYR A 51 -9.02 -20.44 8.79
N GLU A 52 -9.19 -21.42 9.66
CA GLU A 52 -9.36 -22.82 9.29
C GLU A 52 -10.71 -23.06 8.61
N LYS A 53 -10.77 -24.18 7.89
CA LYS A 53 -11.96 -24.63 7.17
C LYS A 53 -12.26 -26.07 7.52
N TYR A 54 -13.54 -26.44 7.49
CA TYR A 54 -13.93 -27.84 7.58
C TYR A 54 -13.32 -28.63 6.42
N ILE A 55 -12.66 -29.74 6.75
CA ILE A 55 -12.02 -30.62 5.77
C ILE A 55 -12.93 -31.76 5.29
N GLU A 56 -13.97 -32.07 6.06
CA GLU A 56 -14.93 -33.14 5.77
C GLU A 56 -16.35 -32.79 6.26
N GLY A 57 -17.34 -33.58 5.81
CA GLY A 57 -18.76 -33.39 6.12
C GLY A 57 -19.47 -32.33 5.28
N ASP A 58 -20.72 -32.03 5.62
CA ASP A 58 -21.61 -31.15 4.82
C ASP A 58 -21.11 -29.69 4.72
N ASN A 59 -20.20 -29.27 5.60
CA ASN A 59 -19.62 -27.94 5.62
C ASN A 59 -18.23 -27.86 4.98
N THR A 60 -17.75 -28.93 4.34
CA THR A 60 -16.42 -28.97 3.70
C THR A 60 -16.14 -27.71 2.88
N GLY A 61 -15.00 -27.06 3.15
CA GLY A 61 -14.54 -25.86 2.46
C GLY A 61 -15.08 -24.52 3.00
N LYS A 62 -16.04 -24.55 3.93
CA LYS A 62 -16.50 -23.37 4.69
C LYS A 62 -15.59 -23.09 5.88
N TYR A 63 -15.50 -21.82 6.27
CA TYR A 63 -14.71 -21.38 7.42
C TYR A 63 -15.33 -21.85 8.74
N ILE A 64 -14.47 -22.17 9.70
CA ILE A 64 -14.84 -22.55 11.07
C ILE A 64 -14.89 -21.28 11.93
N ASN A 65 -16.04 -21.01 12.56
CA ASN A 65 -16.24 -19.92 13.53
C ASN A 65 -15.72 -18.54 13.08
N LEU A 66 -15.87 -18.23 11.79
CA LEU A 66 -15.42 -16.96 11.24
C LEU A 66 -16.57 -15.96 11.15
N GLU A 67 -16.52 -14.91 11.96
CA GLU A 67 -17.44 -13.77 11.90
C GLU A 67 -16.95 -12.68 10.95
N PHE A 68 -17.86 -12.03 10.21
CA PHE A 68 -17.54 -10.86 9.40
C PHE A 68 -16.93 -9.72 10.23
N ALA A 69 -17.34 -9.60 11.49
CA ALA A 69 -16.80 -8.62 12.44
C ALA A 69 -15.27 -8.74 12.61
N TYR A 70 -14.73 -9.96 12.61
CA TYR A 70 -13.28 -10.17 12.75
C TYR A 70 -12.53 -9.69 11.51
N LEU A 71 -13.12 -9.90 10.32
CA LEU A 71 -12.54 -9.43 9.07
C LEU A 71 -12.60 -7.90 8.96
N LYS A 72 -13.70 -7.29 9.42
CA LYS A 72 -13.84 -5.83 9.53
C LYS A 72 -12.75 -5.24 10.43
N GLU A 73 -12.55 -5.85 11.60
CA GLU A 73 -11.54 -5.40 12.57
C GLU A 73 -10.13 -5.50 11.98
N MET A 74 -9.77 -6.63 11.37
CA MET A 74 -8.48 -6.80 10.71
C MET A 74 -8.25 -5.78 9.58
N SER A 75 -9.28 -5.50 8.77
CA SER A 75 -9.21 -4.48 7.72
C SER A 75 -9.01 -3.07 8.29
N THR A 76 -9.57 -2.80 9.47
CA THR A 76 -9.47 -1.51 10.17
C THR A 76 -8.09 -1.35 10.79
N LEU A 77 -7.58 -2.37 11.48
CA LEU A 77 -6.23 -2.40 12.02
C LEU A 77 -5.17 -2.25 10.92
N ASP A 78 -5.32 -2.95 9.78
CA ASP A 78 -4.45 -2.78 8.61
C ASP A 78 -4.40 -1.32 8.12
N MET A 79 -5.55 -0.64 8.11
CA MET A 79 -5.64 0.76 7.70
C MET A 79 -4.89 1.68 8.67
N TYR A 80 -5.12 1.54 9.98
CA TYR A 80 -4.43 2.33 11.00
C TYR A 80 -2.93 2.05 11.01
N PHE A 81 -2.53 0.78 10.94
CA PHE A 81 -1.12 0.41 10.91
C PHE A 81 -0.41 1.04 9.71
N ARG A 82 -1.01 0.98 8.52
CA ARG A 82 -0.47 1.64 7.33
C ARG A 82 -0.30 3.15 7.54
N ARG A 83 -1.25 3.82 8.19
CA ARG A 83 -1.14 5.26 8.47
C ARG A 83 0.04 5.57 9.39
N VAL A 84 0.26 4.75 10.43
CA VAL A 84 1.40 4.91 11.35
C VAL A 84 2.72 4.70 10.61
N ILE A 85 2.84 3.61 9.84
CA ILE A 85 4.05 3.32 9.06
C ILE A 85 4.33 4.43 8.05
N MET A 86 3.32 4.90 7.31
CA MET A 86 3.49 5.99 6.36
C MET A 86 3.99 7.27 7.02
N LYS A 87 3.44 7.63 8.19
CA LYS A 87 3.91 8.79 8.94
C LYS A 87 5.37 8.63 9.37
N LEU A 88 5.72 7.49 9.96
CA LEU A 88 7.10 7.20 10.37
C LEU A 88 8.07 7.25 9.20
N SER A 89 7.70 6.69 8.04
CA SER A 89 8.52 6.72 6.84
C SER A 89 8.73 8.14 6.32
N LEU A 90 7.68 8.96 6.24
CA LEU A 90 7.79 10.35 5.78
C LEU A 90 8.61 11.21 6.74
N ASP A 91 8.42 11.06 8.05
CA ASP A 91 9.17 11.78 9.07
C ASP A 91 10.66 11.38 9.04
N THR A 92 10.95 10.08 8.88
CA THR A 92 12.32 9.56 8.78
C THR A 92 12.99 10.03 7.48
N GLU A 93 12.29 9.96 6.35
CA GLU A 93 12.79 10.46 5.07
C GLU A 93 13.14 11.94 5.17
N HIS A 94 12.23 12.78 5.68
CA HIS A 94 12.48 14.21 5.85
C HIS A 94 13.66 14.49 6.78
N PHE A 95 13.75 13.78 7.90
CA PHE A 95 14.86 13.92 8.85
C PHE A 95 16.21 13.59 8.19
N LEU A 96 16.31 12.49 7.45
CA LEU A 96 17.54 12.09 6.76
C LEU A 96 17.92 13.07 5.66
N LYS A 97 16.95 13.55 4.88
CA LYS A 97 17.17 14.54 3.81
C LYS A 97 17.71 15.86 4.36
N THR A 98 17.09 16.38 5.42
CA THR A 98 17.52 17.62 6.06
C THR A 98 18.89 17.48 6.72
N GLN A 99 19.18 16.33 7.33
CA GLN A 99 20.51 16.03 7.86
C GLN A 99 21.56 16.00 6.76
N LEU A 100 21.33 15.24 5.69
CA LEU A 100 22.26 15.11 4.57
C LEU A 100 22.60 16.47 3.95
N LEU A 101 21.59 17.30 3.68
CA LEU A 101 21.82 18.63 3.10
C LEU A 101 22.50 19.59 4.07
N ARG A 102 22.22 19.52 5.36
CA ARG A 102 22.90 20.33 6.38
C ARG A 102 24.38 19.94 6.48
N ASP A 103 24.67 18.65 6.52
CA ASP A 103 26.02 18.14 6.66
C ASP A 103 26.83 18.47 5.38
N PHE A 104 26.20 18.36 4.19
CA PHE A 104 26.78 18.86 2.94
C PHE A 104 27.03 20.37 2.95
N ALA A 105 26.03 21.18 3.34
CA ALA A 105 26.15 22.64 3.36
C ALA A 105 27.16 23.17 4.41
N SER A 106 27.53 22.34 5.39
CA SER A 106 28.54 22.67 6.40
C SER A 106 29.94 22.18 6.01
N ASN A 107 30.07 21.47 4.88
CA ASN A 107 31.32 21.02 4.33
C ASN A 107 31.72 21.94 3.16
N ASP A 108 32.86 22.62 3.28
CA ASP A 108 33.39 23.47 2.21
C ASP A 108 34.02 22.64 1.07
N GLU A 109 34.18 21.33 1.25
CA GLU A 109 34.65 20.39 0.25
C GLU A 109 33.47 19.71 -0.48
N GLY A 110 33.29 20.03 -1.75
CA GLY A 110 32.33 19.37 -2.65
C GLY A 110 31.40 20.33 -3.37
N ASP A 111 31.14 20.07 -4.65
CA ASP A 111 30.26 20.90 -5.51
C ASP A 111 28.80 20.42 -5.53
N GLY A 112 28.51 19.25 -4.96
CA GLY A 112 27.20 18.59 -4.97
C GLY A 112 26.82 17.92 -6.28
N TYR A 113 27.54 18.21 -7.38
CA TYR A 113 27.37 17.60 -8.71
C TYR A 113 28.17 16.31 -8.82
N SER A 114 29.44 16.37 -8.43
CA SER A 114 30.38 15.24 -8.44
C SER A 114 29.84 14.04 -7.65
N ILE A 115 29.12 14.30 -6.55
CA ILE A 115 28.45 13.27 -5.73
C ILE A 115 27.36 12.55 -6.53
N ILE A 116 26.57 13.28 -7.29
CA ILE A 116 25.49 12.71 -8.10
C ILE A 116 26.05 12.00 -9.34
N ASP A 117 27.11 12.54 -9.95
CA ASP A 117 27.81 11.87 -11.04
C ASP A 117 28.42 10.53 -10.60
N GLU A 118 29.01 10.46 -9.39
CA GLU A 118 29.48 9.21 -8.80
C GLU A 118 28.32 8.25 -8.52
N LEU A 119 27.20 8.75 -7.98
CA LEU A 119 26.01 7.94 -7.71
C LEU A 119 25.44 7.32 -9.00
N PHE A 120 25.32 8.11 -10.07
CA PHE A 120 24.78 7.65 -11.34
C PHE A 120 25.74 6.75 -12.10
N SER A 121 27.05 7.00 -12.03
CA SER A 121 28.05 6.10 -12.62
C SER A 121 28.13 4.75 -11.90
N THR A 122 27.92 4.73 -10.58
CA THR A 122 27.89 3.50 -9.78
C THR A 122 26.57 2.75 -9.93
N TYR A 123 25.45 3.49 -10.01
CA TYR A 123 24.09 2.96 -10.04
C TYR A 123 23.26 3.60 -11.17
N ASP A 124 23.62 3.23 -12.41
CA ASP A 124 23.02 3.74 -13.66
C ASP A 124 21.48 3.70 -13.70
N TYR A 125 20.87 2.69 -13.06
CA TYR A 125 19.43 2.53 -12.99
C TYR A 125 18.73 3.70 -12.27
N ILE A 126 19.42 4.45 -11.41
CA ILE A 126 18.85 5.58 -10.66
C ILE A 126 18.50 6.72 -11.61
N GLU A 127 19.43 7.14 -12.47
CA GLU A 127 19.19 8.20 -13.46
C GLU A 127 18.09 7.79 -14.44
N GLY A 128 18.11 6.54 -14.90
CA GLY A 128 17.08 5.98 -15.77
C GLY A 128 15.68 6.01 -15.11
N ASN A 129 15.59 5.76 -13.81
CA ASN A 129 14.33 5.80 -13.06
C ASN A 129 13.84 7.24 -12.82
N ILE A 130 14.75 8.19 -12.61
CA ILE A 130 14.41 9.62 -12.51
C ILE A 130 13.87 10.10 -13.86
N THR A 131 14.58 9.79 -14.96
CA THR A 131 14.18 10.22 -16.31
C THR A 131 12.81 9.67 -16.73
N LYS A 132 12.47 8.43 -16.34
CA LYS A 132 11.12 7.87 -16.61
C LYS A 132 9.98 8.68 -15.97
N LYS A 133 10.26 9.44 -14.90
CA LYS A 133 9.28 10.25 -14.17
C LYS A 133 9.05 11.65 -14.77
N GLU A 134 9.78 12.01 -15.82
CA GLU A 134 9.75 13.31 -16.51
C GLU A 134 8.35 13.72 -17.02
N ARG A 135 7.44 12.76 -17.27
CA ARG A 135 6.12 13.05 -17.86
C ARG A 135 4.93 12.88 -16.90
N ASN A 136 5.13 12.19 -15.78
CA ASN A 136 4.03 11.68 -14.95
C ASN A 136 4.25 11.89 -13.44
N SER A 137 5.23 12.71 -13.04
CA SER A 137 5.50 12.99 -11.63
C SER A 137 5.22 14.44 -11.26
N ALA A 138 4.98 14.69 -9.97
CA ALA A 138 4.94 16.04 -9.44
C ALA A 138 6.28 16.79 -9.58
N CYS A 139 7.38 16.06 -9.84
CA CYS A 139 8.73 16.59 -10.01
C CYS A 139 9.12 16.77 -11.49
N SER A 140 8.17 16.62 -12.42
CA SER A 140 8.45 16.65 -13.87
C SER A 140 9.23 17.90 -14.27
N ASP A 141 8.81 19.09 -13.84
CA ASP A 141 9.47 20.35 -14.18
C ASP A 141 10.91 20.43 -13.66
N LEU A 142 11.17 19.90 -12.45
CA LEU A 142 12.52 19.84 -11.88
C LEU A 142 13.41 18.88 -12.68
N ILE A 143 12.88 17.70 -13.03
CA ILE A 143 13.60 16.70 -13.82
C ILE A 143 13.98 17.28 -15.19
N ILE A 144 13.03 17.92 -15.88
CA ILE A 144 13.28 18.54 -17.19
C ILE A 144 14.34 19.63 -17.07
N LYS A 145 14.25 20.48 -16.03
CA LYS A 145 15.14 21.62 -15.85
C LYS A 145 16.59 21.21 -15.57
N TYR A 146 16.81 20.15 -14.77
CA TYR A 146 18.13 19.74 -14.31
C TYR A 146 18.65 18.47 -14.99
N LYS A 147 18.00 18.01 -16.06
CA LYS A 147 18.37 16.81 -16.80
C LYS A 147 19.83 16.88 -17.27
N GLY A 148 20.60 15.84 -16.93
CA GLY A 148 22.02 15.75 -17.26
C GLY A 148 22.92 16.72 -16.46
N ASN A 149 22.39 17.41 -15.45
CA ASN A 149 23.14 18.28 -14.56
C ASN A 149 22.49 18.35 -13.17
N PHE A 150 22.33 17.19 -12.54
CA PHE A 150 21.73 17.07 -11.23
C PHE A 150 22.77 17.30 -10.13
N ALA A 151 22.40 18.07 -9.12
CA ALA A 151 23.15 18.15 -7.87
C ALA A 151 22.37 17.53 -6.72
N ILE A 152 23.05 17.31 -5.59
CA ILE A 152 22.47 16.67 -4.40
C ILE A 152 21.15 17.33 -3.94
N TRP A 153 21.06 18.66 -3.95
CA TRP A 153 19.83 19.39 -3.57
C TRP A 153 18.69 19.30 -4.59
N ASN A 154 18.94 18.75 -5.78
CA ASN A 154 17.88 18.45 -6.75
C ASN A 154 17.28 17.06 -6.55
N ILE A 155 18.05 16.14 -5.98
CA ILE A 155 17.69 14.72 -5.84
C ILE A 155 17.09 14.41 -4.46
N VAL A 156 17.61 15.07 -3.42
CA VAL A 156 17.14 14.97 -2.03
C VAL A 156 15.81 15.68 -1.87
#